data_AF-A0A4R0QY01-F1
#
_entry.id   AF-A0A4R0QY01-F1
#
_cell.length_a   1.000
_cell.length_b   1.000
_cell.length_c   1.000
_cell.angle_alpha   90.00
_cell.angle_beta   90.00
_cell.angle_gamma   90.00
#
_symmetry.space_group_name_H-M   'P 1'
#
loop_
_entity.id
_entity.type
_entity.pdbx_description
1 polymer ?
#
loop_
_entity_poly.entity_id
_entity_poly.type
_entity_poly.pdbx_seq_one_letter_code
_entity_poly.pdbx_strand_id
1 'polypeptide(L)'
;MSNPFRLRWLQGWTFQLVLMEGKVQVEAHGFGICLRTALFPGESPQAAADRLVLAEDKRRRALHQAWIRGQDLTRSATDEAPALEEARQEGPGSLVVVHPQPLAA
;
A
#
# COMPACT_ATOMS: atom_id res chain seq x y z
N MET A 1 13.82 -3.13 -12.89
CA MET A 1 12.97 -3.33 -11.69
C MET A 1 11.55 -3.63 -12.18
N SER A 2 10.94 -4.73 -11.74
CA SER A 2 9.57 -5.09 -12.13
C SER A 2 8.57 -4.15 -11.44
N ASN A 3 7.50 -3.74 -12.12
CA ASN A 3 6.49 -2.84 -11.56
C ASN A 3 5.75 -3.52 -10.38
N PRO A 4 5.92 -3.05 -9.12
CA PRO A 4 5.34 -3.70 -7.95
C PRO A 4 3.81 -3.51 -7.88
N PHE A 5 3.24 -2.62 -8.69
CA PHE A 5 1.81 -2.33 -8.75
C PHE A 5 1.08 -3.11 -9.84
N ARG A 6 1.75 -4.02 -10.57
CA ARG A 6 1.11 -4.78 -11.65
C ARG A 6 0.40 -6.02 -11.10
N LEU A 7 -0.92 -6.10 -11.30
CA LEU A 7 -1.69 -7.33 -11.10
C LEU A 7 -1.95 -8.04 -12.44
N ARG A 8 -1.77 -9.36 -12.47
CA ARG A 8 -2.17 -10.22 -13.59
C ARG A 8 -3.46 -10.94 -13.23
N TRP A 9 -4.60 -10.39 -13.65
CA TRP A 9 -5.92 -10.95 -13.35
C TRP A 9 -6.19 -12.29 -14.04
N LEU A 10 -5.56 -12.57 -15.18
CA LEU A 10 -5.83 -13.75 -16.01
C LEU A 10 -5.26 -15.08 -15.47
N GLN A 11 -4.50 -15.08 -14.37
CA GLN A 11 -3.87 -16.29 -13.87
C GLN A 11 -3.71 -16.25 -12.35
N GLY A 12 -4.13 -17.32 -11.67
CA GLY A 12 -3.98 -17.45 -10.21
C GLY A 12 -5.01 -16.68 -9.39
N TRP A 13 -6.11 -16.24 -10.00
CA TRP A 13 -7.23 -15.61 -9.31
C TRP A 13 -8.46 -16.52 -9.32
N THR A 14 -9.13 -16.61 -8.18
CA THR A 14 -10.42 -17.29 -8.01
C THR A 14 -11.44 -16.32 -7.47
N PHE A 15 -12.63 -16.32 -8.04
CA PHE A 15 -13.75 -15.48 -7.62
C PHE A 15 -14.79 -16.34 -6.91
N GLN A 16 -15.28 -15.84 -5.77
CA GLN A 16 -16.28 -16.53 -4.95
C GLN A 16 -17.36 -15.54 -4.52
N LEU A 17 -18.59 -16.04 -4.40
CA LEU A 17 -19.69 -15.31 -3.79
C LEU A 17 -19.76 -15.71 -2.31
N VAL A 18 -19.72 -14.71 -1.44
CA VAL A 18 -19.78 -14.90 0.00
C VAL A 18 -20.87 -14.00 0.59
N LEU A 19 -21.64 -14.56 1.52
CA LEU A 19 -22.61 -13.79 2.30
C LEU A 19 -21.94 -13.38 3.60
N MET A 20 -21.66 -12.08 3.75
CA MET A 20 -21.02 -11.53 4.95
C MET A 20 -21.79 -10.29 5.41
N GLU A 21 -22.00 -10.17 6.73
CA GLU A 21 -22.66 -8.99 7.33
C GLU A 21 -24.06 -8.69 6.75
N GLY A 22 -24.79 -9.75 6.36
CA GLY A 22 -26.11 -9.62 5.74
C GLY A 22 -26.09 -9.10 4.29
N LYS A 23 -24.92 -9.01 3.65
CA LYS A 23 -24.76 -8.57 2.27
C LYS A 23 -24.06 -9.64 1.43
N VAL A 24 -24.53 -9.82 0.21
CA VAL A 24 -23.82 -10.65 -0.77
C VAL A 24 -22.60 -9.86 -1.26
N GLN A 25 -21.44 -10.49 -1.23
CA GLN A 25 -20.18 -9.90 -1.67
C GLN A 25 -19.51 -10.85 -2.64
N VAL A 26 -18.72 -10.28 -3.55
CA VAL A 26 -17.80 -11.02 -4.40
C VAL A 26 -16.41 -10.86 -3.84
N GLU A 27 -15.75 -11.98 -3.61
CA GLU A 27 -14.40 -12.08 -3.11
C GLU A 27 -13.48 -12.62 -4.20
N ALA A 28 -12.36 -11.95 -4.42
CA ALA A 28 -11.32 -12.36 -5.36
C ALA A 28 -10.07 -12.72 -4.56
N HIS A 29 -9.65 -13.98 -4.67
CA HIS A 29 -8.46 -14.51 -4.01
C HIS A 29 -7.38 -14.79 -5.05
N GLY A 30 -6.16 -14.35 -4.78
CA GLY A 30 -5.02 -14.64 -5.64
C GLY A 30 -3.71 -14.13 -5.06
N PHE A 31 -2.62 -14.88 -5.27
CA PHE A 31 -1.27 -14.51 -4.82
C PHE A 31 -1.17 -14.13 -3.32
N GLY A 32 -1.99 -14.73 -2.46
CA GLY A 32 -2.03 -14.44 -1.03
C GLY A 32 -2.78 -13.15 -0.65
N ILE A 33 -3.48 -12.54 -1.60
CA ILE A 33 -4.29 -11.34 -1.41
C ILE A 33 -5.77 -11.71 -1.58
N CYS A 34 -6.60 -11.14 -0.71
CA CYS A 34 -8.05 -11.18 -0.82
C CYS A 34 -8.57 -9.76 -1.09
N LEU A 35 -9.41 -9.62 -2.10
CA LEU A 35 -10.13 -8.40 -2.45
C LEU A 35 -11.62 -8.68 -2.37
N ARG A 36 -12.42 -7.71 -1.91
CA ARG A 36 -13.86 -7.87 -1.76
C ARG A 36 -14.63 -6.65 -2.24
N THR A 37 -15.80 -6.91 -2.80
CA THR A 37 -16.78 -5.87 -3.16
C THR A 37 -18.19 -6.35 -2.85
N ALA A 38 -19.06 -5.45 -2.41
CA ALA A 38 -20.46 -5.78 -2.21
C ALA A 38 -21.19 -5.90 -3.56
N LEU A 39 -22.07 -6.88 -3.69
CA LEU A 39 -23.01 -7.01 -4.79
C LEU A 39 -24.12 -5.97 -4.63
N PHE A 40 -24.41 -5.20 -5.69
CA PHE A 40 -25.54 -4.27 -5.66
C PHE A 40 -26.87 -4.96 -6.01
N PRO A 41 -28.02 -4.39 -5.59
CA PRO A 41 -29.33 -4.92 -5.95
C PRO A 41 -29.51 -4.98 -7.47
N GLY A 42 -29.84 -6.16 -8.00
CA GLY A 42 -29.99 -6.37 -9.46
C GLY A 42 -28.68 -6.51 -10.24
N GLU A 43 -27.52 -6.42 -9.58
CA GLU A 43 -26.22 -6.66 -10.21
C GLU A 43 -25.95 -8.16 -10.30
N SER A 44 -25.37 -8.61 -11.42
CA SER A 44 -24.91 -10.00 -11.54
C SER A 44 -23.57 -10.18 -10.81
N PRO A 45 -23.28 -11.38 -10.28
CA PRO A 45 -21.99 -11.66 -9.63
C PRO A 45 -20.79 -11.39 -10.54
N GLN A 46 -20.94 -11.64 -11.84
CA GLN A 46 -19.92 -11.37 -12.83
C GLN A 46 -19.68 -9.86 -12.99
N ALA A 47 -20.74 -9.05 -13.08
CA ALA A 47 -20.61 -7.59 -13.15
C ALA A 47 -19.92 -7.02 -11.91
N ALA A 48 -20.22 -7.56 -10.72
CA ALA A 48 -19.52 -7.17 -9.49
C ALA A 48 -18.04 -7.58 -9.51
N ALA A 49 -17.70 -8.77 -10.04
CA ALA A 49 -16.32 -9.20 -10.22
C ALA A 49 -15.55 -8.28 -11.18
N ASP A 50 -16.14 -7.92 -12.33
CA ASP A 50 -15.53 -7.00 -13.30
C ASP A 50 -15.29 -5.61 -12.68
N ARG A 51 -16.26 -5.12 -11.89
CA ARG A 51 -16.13 -3.86 -11.15
C ARG A 51 -15.01 -3.92 -10.10
N LEU A 52 -14.86 -5.04 -9.40
CA LEU A 52 -13.76 -5.26 -8.45
C LEU A 52 -12.41 -5.16 -9.16
N VAL A 53 -12.27 -5.86 -10.28
CA VAL A 53 -11.05 -5.89 -11.10
C VAL A 53 -10.70 -4.47 -11.59
N LEU A 54 -11.67 -3.74 -12.13
CA LEU A 54 -11.49 -2.38 -12.61
C LEU A 54 -11.13 -1.40 -11.49
N ALA A 55 -11.80 -1.48 -10.34
CA ALA A 55 -11.53 -0.61 -9.20
C ALA A 55 -10.12 -0.80 -8.66
N GLU A 56 -9.66 -2.05 -8.55
CA GLU A 56 -8.32 -2.36 -8.08
C GLU A 56 -7.25 -1.99 -9.11
N ASP A 57 -7.48 -2.23 -10.41
CA ASP A 57 -6.55 -1.79 -11.46
C ASP A 57 -6.40 -0.26 -11.45
N LYS A 58 -7.51 0.47 -11.30
CA LYS A 58 -7.47 1.94 -11.16
C LYS A 58 -6.70 2.37 -9.91
N ARG A 59 -6.94 1.75 -8.76
CA ARG A 59 -6.22 2.02 -7.50
C ARG A 59 -4.72 1.83 -7.68
N ARG A 60 -4.29 0.72 -8.28
CA ARG A 60 -2.88 0.41 -8.50
C ARG A 60 -2.21 1.34 -9.49
N ARG A 61 -2.90 1.73 -10.58
CA ARG A 61 -2.40 2.77 -11.49
C ARG A 61 -2.22 4.10 -10.76
N ALA A 62 -3.17 4.50 -9.91
CA ALA A 62 -3.07 5.72 -9.12
C ALA A 62 -1.87 5.68 -8.16
N LEU A 63 -1.66 4.55 -7.46
CA LEU A 63 -0.51 4.35 -6.59
C LEU A 63 0.81 4.38 -7.35
N HIS A 64 0.87 3.73 -8.52
CA HIS A 64 2.05 3.77 -9.37
C HIS A 64 2.38 5.20 -9.84
N GLN A 65 1.38 5.98 -10.25
CA GLN A 65 1.58 7.38 -10.63
C GLN A 65 2.00 8.26 -9.44
N ALA A 66 1.42 8.03 -8.25
CA ALA A 66 1.85 8.71 -7.03
C ALA A 66 3.30 8.36 -6.65
N TRP A 67 3.69 7.10 -6.81
CA TRP A 67 5.04 6.62 -6.56
C TRP A 67 6.06 7.24 -7.52
N ILE A 68 5.76 7.27 -8.82
CA ILE A 68 6.61 7.95 -9.82
C ILE A 68 6.80 9.42 -9.43
N ARG A 69 5.71 10.15 -9.14
CA ARG A 69 5.81 11.55 -8.72
C ARG A 69 6.62 11.74 -7.43
N GLY A 70 6.53 10.81 -6.49
CA GLY A 70 7.37 10.81 -5.29
C GLY A 70 8.86 10.62 -5.57
N GLN A 71 9.19 9.77 -6.56
CA GLN A 71 10.58 9.60 -7.00
C GLN A 71 11.13 10.87 -7.65
N ASP A 72 10.34 11.55 -8.46
CA ASP A 72 10.73 12.83 -9.08
C ASP A 72 11.02 13.89 -7.99
N LEU A 73 10.17 13.99 -6.96
CA LEU A 73 10.41 14.87 -5.81
C LEU A 73 11.69 14.53 -5.05
N THR A 74 11.96 13.24 -4.84
CA THR A 74 13.19 12.78 -4.16
C THR A 74 14.43 13.09 -5.00
N ARG A 75 14.33 12.98 -6.33
CA ARG A 75 15.41 13.32 -7.27
C ARG A 75 15.69 14.82 -7.29
N SER A 76 14.66 15.66 -7.37
CA SER A 76 14.81 17.11 -7.33
C SER A 76 15.34 17.62 -5.98
N ALA A 77 14.93 17.02 -4.86
CA ALA A 77 15.48 17.37 -3.55
C ALA A 77 16.97 16.99 -3.39
N THR A 78 17.44 15.97 -4.14
CA THR A 78 18.85 15.57 -4.13
C THR A 78 19.71 16.50 -5.00
N ASP A 79 19.12 17.12 -6.04
CA ASP A 79 19.80 18.08 -6.94
C ASP A 79 19.84 19.50 -6.35
N GLU A 80 18.87 19.88 -5.51
CA GLU A 80 18.79 21.23 -4.91
C GLU A 80 19.23 21.32 -3.44
N ALA A 81 19.49 20.20 -2.76
CA ALA A 81 20.06 20.26 -1.42
C ALA A 81 21.54 20.67 -1.50
N PRO A 82 21.94 21.86 -0.99
CA PRO A 82 23.37 22.15 -0.83
C PRO A 82 23.98 21.07 0.07
N ALA A 83 25.19 20.63 -0.27
CA ALA A 83 25.93 19.67 0.53
C ALA A 83 25.94 20.13 2.00
N LEU A 84 25.48 19.27 2.91
CA LEU A 84 25.55 19.46 4.36
C LEU A 84 27.01 19.36 4.86
N GLU A 85 27.95 20.07 4.22
CA GLU A 85 29.33 20.23 4.69
C GLU A 85 29.41 21.23 5.87
N GLU A 86 28.37 22.03 6.10
CA GLU A 86 28.32 23.03 7.17
C GLU A 86 27.29 22.73 8.27
N ALA A 87 26.91 21.47 8.46
CA ALA A 87 26.31 21.07 9.74
C ALA A 87 27.42 21.06 10.80
N ARG A 88 27.79 22.24 11.32
CA ARG A 88 28.54 22.37 12.57
C ARG A 88 27.87 21.44 13.58
N GLN A 89 28.67 20.53 14.13
CA GLN A 89 28.27 19.62 15.20
C GLN A 89 27.87 20.43 16.44
N GLU A 90 26.65 20.96 16.48
CA GLU A 90 26.00 21.29 17.73
C GLU A 90 25.50 19.97 18.31
N GLY A 91 26.42 19.27 18.97
CA GLY A 91 26.08 18.11 19.78
C GLY A 91 25.03 18.51 20.82
N PRO A 92 24.03 17.65 21.11
CA PRO A 92 23.03 17.96 22.12
C PRO A 92 23.74 18.18 23.46
N GLY A 93 23.63 19.39 24.02
CA GLY A 93 24.33 19.84 25.22
C GLY A 93 23.97 19.13 26.53
N SER A 94 23.20 18.04 26.49
CA SER A 94 23.02 17.14 27.63
C SER A 94 22.32 15.86 27.18
N LEU A 95 23.06 14.77 27.09
CA LEU A 95 22.52 13.42 26.97
C LEU A 95 22.54 12.79 28.37
N VAL A 96 21.43 12.83 29.09
CA VAL A 96 21.29 12.09 30.36
C VAL A 96 20.86 10.67 30.03
N VAL A 97 21.80 9.73 30.11
CA VAL A 97 21.52 8.29 30.01
C VAL A 97 21.08 7.79 31.38
N VAL A 98 19.80 7.43 31.50
CA VAL A 98 19.28 6.75 32.70
C VAL A 98 19.46 5.26 32.50
N HIS A 99 20.37 4.65 33.25
CA HIS A 99 20.51 3.21 33.29
C HIS A 99 19.39 2.60 34.15
N PRO A 100 18.63 1.61 33.63
CA PRO A 100 17.67 0.89 34.46
C PRO A 100 18.43 0.07 35.51
N GLN A 101 18.12 0.32 36.78
CA GLN A 101 18.65 -0.42 37.92
C GLN A 101 17.92 -1.78 38.01
N PRO A 102 18.63 -2.91 38.03
CA PRO A 102 17.98 -4.22 38.13
C PRO A 102 17.36 -4.39 39.50
N LEU A 103 16.07 -4.74 39.51
CA LEU A 103 15.32 -5.11 40.70
C LEU A 103 15.89 -6.44 41.23
N ALA A 104 16.49 -6.42 42.43
CA ALA A 104 16.87 -7.64 43.12
C ALA A 104 15.61 -8.40 43.56
N ALA A 105 15.62 -9.72 43.34
CA ALA A 105 14.55 -10.66 43.66
C ALA A 105 14.38 -10.85 45.17
#